data_AF-A0A9W8ALX2-F1
#
_entry.id   AF-A0A9W8ALX2-F1
#
_cell.length_a   1.000
_cell.length_b   1.000
_cell.length_c   1.000
_cell.angle_alpha   90.00
_cell.angle_beta   90.00
_cell.angle_gamma   90.00
#
_symmetry.space_group_name_H-M   'P 1'
#
loop_
_entity.id
_entity.type
_entity.pdbx_description
1 polymer ?
#
loop_
_entity_poly.entity_id
_entity_poly.type
_entity_poly.pdbx_seq_one_letter_code
_entity_poly.pdbx_strand_id
1 'polypeptide(L)'
;MTSDSFNLTRRFISQSEIDEQRKKREEEWATARDEGRNVPHPEEYDPRTLYERLQEQRQRKQDEHREATRLANLVHKINDDEYEFLSNLEMYQKQVEQARHEQEATELERYRQ
;
A
#
# COMPACT_ATOMS: atom_id res chain seq x y z
N MET A 1 20.13 -7.11 20.48
CA MET A 1 20.16 -6.24 19.29
C MET A 1 21.57 -5.70 19.16
N THR A 2 22.47 -6.42 18.48
CA THR A 2 23.80 -5.91 18.17
C THR A 2 23.70 -5.16 16.87
N SER A 3 23.68 -3.84 16.97
CA SER A 3 23.81 -2.91 15.86
C SER A 3 25.16 -3.14 15.18
N ASP A 4 25.16 -3.81 14.03
CA ASP A 4 26.30 -3.76 13.12
C ASP A 4 26.43 -2.31 12.66
N SER A 5 27.34 -1.61 13.31
CA SER A 5 27.73 -0.26 12.95
C SER A 5 28.41 -0.36 11.60
N PHE A 6 27.68 -0.04 10.53
CA PHE A 6 28.27 0.20 9.21
C PHE A 6 29.24 1.38 9.34
N ASN A 7 30.50 1.07 9.67
CA ASN A 7 31.62 1.98 9.60
C ASN A 7 31.84 2.36 8.14
N LEU A 8 31.04 3.31 7.67
CA LEU A 8 31.16 3.98 6.36
C LEU A 8 32.28 5.03 6.39
N THR A 9 33.32 4.82 7.20
CA THR A 9 34.56 5.59 7.15
C THR A 9 35.24 5.20 5.84
N ARG A 10 35.18 6.08 4.84
CA ARG A 10 35.83 5.98 3.52
C ARG A 10 37.25 5.41 3.62
N ARG A 11 37.37 4.09 3.55
CA ARG A 11 38.61 3.38 3.21
C ARG A 11 38.38 2.88 1.80
N PHE A 12 39.08 3.47 0.84
CA PHE A 12 39.11 2.93 -0.52
C PHE A 12 39.75 1.54 -0.42
N ILE A 13 38.95 0.51 -0.62
CA ILE A 13 39.41 -0.88 -0.68
C ILE A 13 39.92 -1.11 -2.10
N SER A 14 41.13 -1.65 -2.24
CA SER A 14 41.68 -1.98 -3.55
C SER A 14 40.95 -3.18 -4.17
N GLN A 15 40.87 -3.25 -5.50
CA GLN A 15 40.24 -4.38 -6.19
C GLN A 15 40.85 -5.73 -5.76
N SER A 16 42.18 -5.75 -5.56
CA SER A 16 42.92 -6.91 -5.07
C SER A 16 42.46 -7.37 -3.68
N GLU A 17 42.21 -6.44 -2.76
CA GLU A 17 41.71 -6.79 -1.42
C GLU A 17 40.30 -7.42 -1.48
N ILE A 18 39.45 -6.97 -2.40
CA ILE A 18 38.12 -7.54 -2.61
C ILE A 18 38.23 -8.97 -3.15
N ASP A 19 39.11 -9.19 -4.12
CA ASP A 19 39.30 -10.49 -4.75
C ASP A 19 39.92 -11.51 -3.76
N GLU A 20 40.86 -11.08 -2.92
CA GLU A 20 41.41 -11.90 -1.84
C GLU A 20 40.36 -12.27 -0.78
N GLN A 21 39.51 -11.31 -0.40
CA GLN A 21 38.42 -11.59 0.54
C GLN A 21 37.38 -12.56 -0.02
N ARG A 22 37.06 -12.46 -1.31
CA ARG A 22 36.19 -13.42 -2.00
C ARG A 22 36.79 -14.82 -1.99
N LYS A 23 38.08 -14.94 -2.33
CA LYS A 23 38.78 -16.22 -2.33
C LYS A 23 38.82 -16.88 -0.95
N LYS A 24 39.13 -16.12 0.11
CA LYS A 24 39.12 -16.64 1.49
C LYS A 24 37.73 -17.17 1.88
N ARG A 25 36.67 -16.44 1.54
CA ARG A 25 35.30 -16.87 1.81
C ARG A 25 34.94 -18.16 1.06
N GLU A 26 35.37 -18.29 -0.19
CA GLU A 26 35.16 -19.51 -0.99
C GLU A 26 35.90 -20.71 -0.39
N GLU A 27 37.13 -20.52 0.08
CA GLU A 27 37.92 -21.55 0.78
C GLU A 27 37.28 -21.97 2.12
N GLU A 28 36.79 -21.00 2.90
CA GLU A 28 36.04 -21.25 4.14
C GLU A 28 34.75 -22.02 3.89
N TRP A 29 34.04 -21.71 2.80
CA TRP A 29 32.83 -22.41 2.39
C TRP A 29 33.10 -23.81 1.87
N ALA A 30 34.19 -24.01 1.11
CA ALA A 30 34.63 -25.33 0.68
C ALA A 30 34.96 -26.21 1.89
N THR A 31 35.74 -25.68 2.83
CA THR A 31 36.09 -26.37 4.08
C THR A 31 34.84 -26.72 4.89
N ALA A 32 33.91 -25.78 5.04
CA ALA A 32 32.68 -26.03 5.78
C ALA A 32 31.74 -27.05 5.09
N ARG A 33 31.77 -27.17 3.75
CA ARG A 33 31.06 -28.21 3.00
C ARG A 33 31.71 -29.59 3.19
N ASP A 34 33.03 -29.68 3.16
CA ASP A 34 33.78 -30.92 3.42
C ASP A 34 33.53 -31.44 4.86
N GLU A 35 33.36 -30.52 5.81
CA GLU A 35 33.00 -30.82 7.20
C GLU A 35 31.50 -31.13 7.40
N GLY A 36 30.70 -31.17 6.32
CA GLY A 36 29.27 -31.51 6.37
C GLY A 36 28.36 -30.44 6.97
N ARG A 37 28.84 -29.19 7.13
CA ARG A 37 28.02 -28.08 7.62
C ARG A 37 27.13 -27.55 6.49
N ASN A 38 25.90 -27.17 6.82
CA ASN A 38 24.98 -26.52 5.89
C ASN A 38 25.41 -25.06 5.69
N VAL A 39 26.19 -24.80 4.64
CA VAL A 39 26.64 -23.46 4.26
C VAL A 39 25.64 -22.86 3.26
N PRO A 40 25.18 -21.60 3.45
CA PRO A 40 24.37 -20.92 2.45
C PRO A 40 25.06 -20.95 1.09
N HIS A 41 24.34 -21.40 0.06
CA HIS A 41 24.85 -21.33 -1.31
C HIS A 41 25.09 -19.85 -1.68
N PRO A 42 26.17 -19.50 -2.40
CA PRO A 42 26.29 -18.17 -2.99
C PRO A 42 24.98 -17.85 -3.69
N GLU A 43 24.35 -16.73 -3.34
CA GLU A 43 23.09 -16.32 -3.96
C GLU A 43 23.23 -16.45 -5.48
N GLU A 44 22.33 -17.22 -6.10
CA GLU A 44 22.29 -17.35 -7.55
C GLU A 44 22.24 -15.94 -8.14
N TYR A 45 23.22 -15.63 -9.00
CA TYR A 45 23.31 -14.33 -9.62
C TYR A 45 22.05 -14.07 -10.43
N ASP A 46 21.17 -13.23 -9.91
CA ASP A 46 19.96 -12.85 -10.61
C ASP A 46 20.34 -11.95 -11.80
N PRO A 47 20.06 -12.37 -13.05
CA PRO A 47 20.45 -11.62 -14.24
C PRO A 47 19.68 -10.31 -14.42
N ARG A 48 18.63 -10.06 -13.61
CA ARG A 48 17.87 -8.81 -13.67
C ARG A 48 18.68 -7.64 -13.13
N THR A 49 18.50 -6.51 -13.80
CA THR A 49 19.08 -5.24 -13.39
C THR A 49 18.52 -4.79 -12.05
N LEU A 50 19.28 -3.96 -11.32
CA LEU A 50 18.81 -3.39 -10.05
C LEU A 50 17.48 -2.61 -10.23
N TYR A 51 17.31 -1.95 -11.38
CA TYR A 51 16.09 -1.22 -11.72
C TYR A 51 14.87 -2.14 -11.78
N GLU A 52 14.97 -3.27 -12.49
CA GLU A 52 13.86 -4.23 -12.62
C GLU A 52 13.44 -4.78 -11.25
N ARG A 53 14.40 -5.12 -10.38
CA ARG A 53 14.11 -5.60 -9.01
C ARG A 53 13.40 -4.55 -8.17
N LEU A 54 13.86 -3.29 -8.23
CA LEU A 54 13.22 -2.19 -7.49
C LEU A 54 11.83 -1.87 -8.03
N GLN A 55 11.66 -1.92 -9.35
CA GLN A 55 10.37 -1.72 -9.98
C GLN A 55 9.38 -2.81 -9.58
N GLU A 56 9.77 -4.08 -9.59
CA GLU A 56 8.94 -5.18 -9.11
C GLU A 56 8.54 -5.00 -7.63
N GLN A 57 9.50 -4.64 -6.76
CA GLN A 57 9.21 -4.41 -5.35
C GLN A 57 8.21 -3.26 -5.15
N ARG A 58 8.36 -2.17 -5.92
CA ARG A 58 7.45 -1.03 -5.89
C ARG A 58 6.06 -1.43 -6.40
N GLN A 59 6.00 -2.15 -7.52
CA GLN A 59 4.75 -2.59 -8.12
C GLN A 59 4.00 -3.52 -7.18
N ARG A 60 4.71 -4.50 -6.57
CA ARG A 60 4.14 -5.40 -5.57
C ARG A 60 3.53 -4.66 -4.39
N LYS A 61 4.25 -3.71 -3.79
CA LYS A 61 3.71 -2.88 -2.70
C LYS A 61 2.50 -2.05 -3.14
N GLN A 62 2.52 -1.52 -4.37
CA GLN A 62 1.41 -0.75 -4.90
C GLN A 62 0.17 -1.62 -5.10
N ASP A 63 0.33 -2.84 -5.61
CA ASP A 63 -0.76 -3.76 -5.84
C ASP A 63 -1.33 -4.32 -4.54
N GLU A 64 -0.48 -4.67 -3.56
CA GLU A 64 -0.90 -5.00 -2.18
C GLU A 64 -1.73 -3.87 -1.56
N HIS A 65 -1.29 -2.61 -1.69
CA HIS A 65 -2.03 -1.47 -1.20
C HIS A 65 -3.37 -1.27 -1.92
N ARG A 66 -3.38 -1.41 -3.25
CA ARG A 66 -4.61 -1.32 -4.05
C ARG A 66 -5.60 -2.42 -3.68
N GLU A 67 -5.14 -3.64 -3.43
CA GLU A 67 -6.00 -4.74 -3.02
C GLU A 67 -6.57 -4.52 -1.61
N ALA A 68 -5.72 -4.12 -0.66
CA ALA A 68 -6.14 -3.81 0.71
C ALA A 68 -7.18 -2.67 0.75
N THR A 69 -7.03 -1.67 -0.13
CA THR A 69 -7.94 -0.52 -0.21
C THR A 69 -9.08 -0.70 -1.22
N ARG A 70 -9.09 -1.79 -2.01
CA ARG A 70 -10.06 -2.03 -3.10
C ARG A 70 -11.49 -1.96 -2.61
N LEU A 71 -11.78 -2.60 -1.48
CA LEU A 71 -13.12 -2.63 -0.87
C LEU A 71 -13.47 -1.33 -0.14
N ALA A 72 -12.46 -0.68 0.47
CA ALA A 72 -12.66 0.60 1.16
C ALA A 72 -13.05 1.71 0.17
N ASN A 73 -12.51 1.69 -1.04
CA ASN A 73 -12.86 2.67 -2.08
C ASN A 73 -14.20 2.39 -2.77
N LEU A 74 -14.72 1.16 -2.66
CA LEU A 74 -16.02 0.81 -3.26
C LEU A 74 -17.20 1.30 -2.40
N VAL A 75 -16.99 1.42 -1.09
CA VAL A 75 -18.02 1.82 -0.13
C VAL A 75 -17.65 3.18 0.44
N HIS A 76 -18.27 4.24 -0.10
CA HIS A 76 -18.18 5.58 0.48
C HIS A 76 -18.77 5.57 1.88
N LYS A 77 -18.00 6.05 2.86
CA LYS A 77 -18.46 6.20 4.23
C LYS A 77 -19.02 7.61 4.37
N ILE A 78 -20.31 7.71 4.67
CA ILE A 78 -20.96 8.98 4.96
C ILE A 78 -20.35 9.53 6.25
N ASN A 79 -19.80 10.74 6.17
CA ASN A 79 -19.28 11.45 7.35
C ASN A 79 -20.41 12.21 8.05
N ASP A 80 -20.19 12.64 9.30
CA ASP A 80 -21.21 13.33 10.11
C ASP A 80 -21.79 14.57 9.40
N ASP A 81 -20.94 15.40 8.78
CA ASP A 81 -21.37 16.57 8.00
C ASP A 81 -22.25 16.19 6.79
N GLU A 82 -21.92 15.08 6.12
CA GLU A 82 -22.66 14.59 4.95
C GLU A 82 -24.01 14.00 5.38
N TYR A 83 -24.06 13.34 6.54
CA TYR A 83 -25.30 12.87 7.14
C TYR A 83 -26.24 14.04 7.48
N GLU A 84 -25.72 15.11 8.11
CA GLU A 84 -26.50 16.31 8.40
C GLU A 84 -27.05 16.97 7.12
N PHE A 85 -26.22 17.06 6.08
CA PHE A 85 -26.66 17.58 4.78
C PHE A 85 -27.81 16.74 4.19
N LEU A 86 -27.68 15.42 4.16
CA LEU A 86 -28.71 14.53 3.62
C LEU A 86 -30.02 14.59 4.43
N SER A 87 -29.92 14.67 5.76
CA SER A 87 -31.07 14.84 6.66
C SER A 87 -31.82 16.15 6.39
N ASN A 88 -31.07 17.26 6.26
CA ASN A 88 -31.66 18.56 5.94
C ASN A 88 -32.34 18.57 4.56
N LEU A 89 -31.73 17.90 3.57
CA LEU A 89 -32.30 17.76 2.24
C LEU A 89 -33.61 16.96 2.27
N GLU A 90 -33.66 15.85 3.00
CA GLU A 90 -34.86 15.03 3.19
C GLU A 90 -35.98 15.85 3.85
N MET A 91 -35.65 16.57 4.93
CA MET A 91 -36.60 17.46 5.60
C MET A 91 -37.16 18.52 4.66
N TYR A 92 -36.31 19.12 3.81
CA TYR A 92 -36.73 20.11 2.83
C TYR A 92 -37.66 19.51 1.76
N GLN A 93 -37.31 18.35 1.21
CA GLN A 93 -38.15 17.66 0.22
C GLN A 93 -39.54 17.37 0.78
N LYS A 94 -39.60 16.86 2.02
CA LYS A 94 -40.87 16.58 2.69
C LYS A 94 -41.72 17.84 2.89
N GLN A 95 -41.12 18.97 3.25
CA GLN A 95 -41.83 20.24 3.39
C GLN A 95 -42.41 20.72 2.06
N VAL A 96 -41.63 20.59 0.97
CA VAL A 96 -42.09 20.96 -0.38
C VAL A 96 -43.25 20.08 -0.82
N GLU A 97 -43.16 18.76 -0.62
CA GLU A 97 -44.25 17.83 -0.94
C GLU A 97 -45.51 18.10 -0.12
N GLN A 98 -45.35 18.35 1.18
CA GLN A 98 -46.47 18.69 2.05
C GLN A 98 -47.15 20.00 1.62
N ALA A 99 -46.37 21.05 1.33
CA ALA A 99 -46.92 22.31 0.85
C ALA A 99 -47.65 22.14 -0.49
N ARG A 100 -47.14 21.28 -1.40
CA ARG A 100 -47.82 20.98 -2.66
C ARG A 100 -49.14 20.25 -2.43
N HIS A 101 -49.14 19.26 -1.54
CA HIS A 101 -50.37 18.54 -1.16
C HIS A 101 -51.42 19.46 -0.52
N GLU A 102 -51.00 20.37 0.36
CA GLU A 102 -51.89 21.35 0.98
C GLU A 102 -52.48 22.30 -0.08
N GLN A 103 -51.66 22.79 -1.02
CA GLN A 103 -52.13 23.62 -2.14
C GLN A 103 -53.14 22.85 -3.01
N GLU A 104 -52.82 21.63 -3.43
CA GLU A 104 -53.71 20.77 -4.21
C GLU A 104 -55.05 20.54 -3.48
N ALA A 105 -55.02 20.28 -2.16
CA ALA A 105 -56.22 20.10 -1.36
C ALA A 105 -57.08 21.38 -1.30
N THR A 106 -56.46 22.54 -1.08
CA THR A 106 -57.20 23.82 -1.03
C THR A 106 -57.82 24.19 -2.37
N GLU A 107 -57.16 23.93 -3.50
CA GLU A 107 -57.74 24.19 -4.83
C GLU A 107 -58.88 23.21 -5.16
N LEU A 108 -58.78 21.95 -4.73
CA LEU A 108 -59.88 20.98 -4.85
C LEU A 108 -61.11 21.38 -4.01
N GLU A 109 -60.91 21.89 -2.80
CA GLU A 109 -61.99 22.42 -1.96
C GLU A 109 -62.67 23.63 -2.61
N ARG A 110 -61.87 24.55 -3.18
CA ARG A 110 -62.40 25.70 -3.93
C ARG A 110 -63.21 25.29 -5.14
N TYR A 111 -62.82 24.24 -5.87
CA TYR A 111 -63.58 23.74 -7.03
C TYR A 111 -64.92 23.08 -6.63
N ARG A 112 -65.05 22.61 -5.38
CA ARG A 112 -66.27 21.97 -4.88
C ARG A 112 -67.33 22.97 -4.40
N GLN A 113 -66.96 24.22 -4.13
CA GLN A 113 -67.87 25.33 -3.78
C GLN A 113 -68.42 26.01 -5.03
#